data_AF-A0A1X6N1W8-F1
#
_entry.id   AF-A0A1X6N1W8-F1
#
_cell.length_a   1.000
_cell.length_b   1.000
_cell.length_c   1.000
_cell.angle_alpha   90.00
_cell.angle_beta   90.00
_cell.angle_gamma   90.00
#
_symmetry.space_group_name_H-M   'P 1'
#
loop_
_entity.id
_entity.type
_entity.pdbx_description
1 polymer ?
#
loop_
_entity_poly.entity_id
_entity_poly.type
_entity_poly.pdbx_seq_one_letter_code
_entity_poly.pdbx_strand_id
1 'polypeptide(L)'
;VQLPQEYGGGYLASLEIIHHMHCLVRTLLCIHKFGIELSPSSDHCVNMLRQQLLCVADTGLITYHWVEGRNTPFPDFNTLHKCKDVNKIK
;
A
#
# COMPACT_ATOMS: atom_id res chain seq x y z
N VAL A 1 12.96 9.47 -5.74
CA VAL A 1 14.30 8.96 -6.07
C VAL A 1 14.43 9.06 -7.56
N GLN A 2 15.35 9.90 -8.02
CA GLN A 2 15.65 10.00 -9.44
C GLN A 2 16.48 8.77 -9.85
N LEU A 3 16.06 8.08 -10.91
CA LEU A 3 16.81 6.93 -11.43
C LEU A 3 17.99 7.43 -12.29
N PRO A 4 19.11 6.68 -12.33
CA PRO A 4 20.21 7.00 -13.23
C PRO A 4 19.78 6.99 -14.71
N GLN A 5 20.46 7.80 -15.53
CA GLN A 5 20.14 7.94 -16.96
C GLN A 5 20.30 6.61 -17.73
N GLU A 6 21.19 5.72 -17.28
CA GLU A 6 21.39 4.38 -17.87
C GLU A 6 20.15 3.49 -17.79
N TYR A 7 19.26 3.73 -16.81
CA TYR A 7 17.97 3.05 -16.66
C TYR A 7 16.79 3.84 -17.27
N GLY A 8 17.08 4.87 -18.07
CA GLY A 8 16.07 5.73 -18.70
C GLY A 8 15.67 6.97 -17.89
N GLY A 9 16.31 7.22 -16.74
CA GLY A 9 16.01 8.38 -15.89
C GLY A 9 14.62 8.30 -15.22
N GLY A 10 14.07 9.46 -14.87
CA GLY A 10 12.74 9.56 -14.24
C GLY A 10 12.76 9.34 -12.72
N TYR A 11 11.59 9.07 -12.15
CA TYR A 11 11.40 8.92 -10.71
C TYR A 11 10.77 7.58 -10.37
N LEU A 12 11.28 6.95 -9.31
CA LEU A 12 10.65 5.77 -8.74
C LEU A 12 9.36 6.18 -8.01
N ALA A 13 8.23 5.60 -8.44
CA ALA A 13 6.93 5.77 -7.83
C ALA A 13 6.08 4.50 -7.97
N SER A 14 5.09 4.33 -7.08
CA SER A 14 4.11 3.25 -7.13
C SER A 14 2.72 3.79 -6.81
N LEU A 15 1.67 3.08 -7.22
CA LEU A 15 0.30 3.44 -6.87
C LEU A 15 -0.02 3.05 -5.43
N GLU A 16 -0.72 3.92 -4.71
CA GLU A 16 -1.19 3.70 -3.33
C GLU A 16 -2.00 2.39 -3.20
N ILE A 17 -2.91 2.10 -4.13
CA ILE A 17 -3.69 0.85 -4.12
C ILE A 17 -2.82 -0.41 -4.12
N ILE A 18 -1.66 -0.40 -4.79
CA ILE A 18 -0.74 -1.54 -4.79
C ILE A 18 -0.12 -1.69 -3.39
N HIS A 19 0.25 -0.59 -2.75
CA HIS A 19 0.81 -0.61 -1.41
C HIS A 19 -0.22 -1.00 -0.35
N HIS A 20 -1.47 -0.50 -0.43
CA HIS A 20 -2.58 -0.92 0.43
C HIS A 20 -2.78 -2.44 0.41
N MET A 21 -2.83 -3.02 -0.79
CA MET A 21 -2.99 -4.46 -0.98
C MET A 21 -1.75 -5.23 -0.50
N HIS A 22 -0.55 -4.73 -0.79
CA HIS A 22 0.70 -5.29 -0.30
C HIS A 22 0.73 -5.38 1.23
N CYS A 23 0.32 -4.32 1.93
CA CYS A 23 0.26 -4.27 3.38
C CYS A 23 -0.77 -5.25 3.97
N LEU A 24 -1.94 -5.37 3.34
CA LEU A 24 -2.95 -6.34 3.76
C LEU A 24 -2.40 -7.78 3.67
N VAL A 25 -1.78 -8.14 2.55
CA VAL A 25 -1.18 -9.46 2.34
C VAL A 25 0.01 -9.70 3.27
N ARG A 26 0.89 -8.70 3.46
CA ARG A 26 2.01 -8.77 4.41
C ARG A 26 1.53 -9.06 5.83
N THR A 27 0.44 -8.43 6.25
CA THR A 27 -0.15 -8.66 7.58
C THR A 27 -0.64 -10.09 7.73
N LEU A 28 -1.36 -10.62 6.74
CA LEU A 28 -1.80 -12.02 6.71
C LEU A 28 -0.64 -13.01 6.76
N LEU A 29 0.40 -12.79 5.94
CA LEU A 29 1.60 -13.63 5.92
C LEU A 29 2.34 -13.58 7.25
N CYS A 30 2.38 -12.42 7.91
CA CYS A 30 2.97 -12.25 9.22
C CYS A 30 2.24 -13.12 10.27
N ILE A 31 0.91 -13.01 10.32
CA ILE A 31 0.04 -13.80 11.21
C ILE A 31 0.26 -15.30 10.99
N HIS A 32 0.24 -15.75 9.73
CA HIS A 32 0.48 -17.15 9.40
C HIS A 32 1.88 -17.63 9.80
N LYS A 33 2.91 -16.79 9.59
CA LYS A 33 4.30 -17.11 9.98
C LYS A 33 4.47 -17.25 11.50
N PHE A 34 3.65 -16.55 12.29
CA PHE A 34 3.62 -16.70 13.75
C PHE A 34 2.79 -17.91 14.22
N GLY A 35 2.26 -18.73 13.30
CA GLY A 35 1.45 -19.90 13.64
C GLY A 35 0.07 -19.55 14.18
N ILE A 36 -0.37 -18.30 14.01
CA ILE A 36 -1.71 -17.87 14.40
C ILE A 36 -2.64 -18.19 13.24
N GLU A 37 -3.55 -19.14 13.44
CA GLU A 37 -4.65 -19.35 12.50
C GLU A 37 -5.73 -18.30 12.72
N LEU A 38 -6.14 -17.65 11.64
CA LEU A 38 -7.28 -16.75 11.68
C LEU A 38 -8.55 -17.58 11.85
N SER A 39 -9.41 -17.17 12.78
CA SER A 39 -10.75 -17.76 12.86
C SER A 39 -11.52 -17.49 11.56
N PRO A 40 -12.54 -18.29 11.23
CA PRO A 40 -13.44 -18.01 10.09
C PRO A 40 -14.09 -16.61 10.19
N SER A 41 -14.28 -16.12 11.42
CA SER A 41 -14.76 -14.76 11.65
C SER A 41 -13.72 -13.70 11.25
N SER A 42 -12.44 -13.93 11.48
CA SER A 42 -11.37 -13.01 11.07
C SER A 42 -11.09 -13.05 9.57
N ASP A 43 -11.22 -14.20 8.92
CA ASP A 43 -10.98 -14.35 7.47
C ASP A 43 -11.92 -13.48 6.63
N HIS A 44 -13.23 -13.55 6.87
CA HIS A 44 -14.18 -12.74 6.10
C HIS A 44 -14.03 -11.23 6.42
N CYS A 45 -13.62 -10.86 7.64
CA CYS A 45 -13.29 -9.47 7.97
C CYS A 45 -12.16 -8.95 7.08
N VAL A 46 -11.08 -9.72 6.94
CA VAL A 46 -9.96 -9.36 6.07
C VAL A 46 -10.40 -9.28 4.60
N ASN A 47 -11.24 -10.22 4.15
CA ASN A 47 -11.78 -10.15 2.81
C ASN A 47 -12.70 -8.92 2.59
N MET A 48 -13.46 -8.50 3.60
CA MET A 48 -14.27 -7.28 3.53
C MET A 48 -13.38 -6.03 3.44
N LEU A 49 -12.29 -5.97 4.21
CA LEU A 49 -11.28 -4.90 4.09
C LEU A 49 -10.65 -4.89 2.70
N ARG A 50 -10.27 -6.06 2.17
CA ARG A 50 -9.75 -6.21 0.80
C ARG A 50 -10.70 -5.63 -0.24
N GLN A 51 -11.98 -5.98 -0.14
CA GLN A 51 -13.01 -5.45 -1.04
C GLN A 51 -13.12 -3.93 -0.93
N GLN A 52 -13.12 -3.38 0.29
CA GLN A 52 -13.20 -1.93 0.49
C GLN A 52 -11.99 -1.19 -0.08
N LEU A 53 -10.77 -1.72 0.10
CA LEU A 53 -9.55 -1.16 -0.49
C LEU A 53 -9.65 -1.12 -2.02
N LEU A 54 -10.18 -2.16 -2.65
CA LEU A 54 -10.41 -2.20 -4.09
C LEU A 54 -11.57 -1.28 -4.55
N CYS A 55 -12.59 -1.07 -3.72
CA CYS A 55 -13.70 -0.16 -4.04
C CYS A 55 -13.35 1.32 -3.86
N VAL A 56 -12.39 1.65 -2.99
CA VAL A 56 -11.84 3.01 -2.90
C VAL A 56 -10.78 3.20 -3.97
N ALA A 57 -9.90 2.20 -4.17
CA ALA A 57 -8.83 2.17 -5.17
C ALA A 57 -8.05 3.49 -5.23
N ASP A 58 -7.32 3.82 -4.17
CA ASP A 58 -6.52 5.04 -4.14
C ASP A 58 -5.49 5.04 -5.29
N THR A 59 -5.64 6.00 -6.20
CA THR A 59 -4.78 6.21 -7.37
C THR A 59 -3.67 7.23 -7.11
N GLY A 60 -3.49 7.65 -5.86
CA GLY A 60 -2.35 8.45 -5.42
C GLY A 60 -1.02 7.76 -5.72
N LEU A 61 0.04 8.56 -5.77
CA LEU A 61 1.40 8.09 -6.04
C LEU A 61 2.23 8.14 -4.76
N ILE A 62 2.79 6.99 -4.39
CA ILE A 62 3.88 6.88 -3.44
C ILE A 62 5.17 7.12 -4.19
N THR A 63 5.92 8.14 -3.78
CA THR A 63 7.29 8.35 -4.24
C THR A 63 8.27 7.78 -3.23
N TYR A 64 9.53 7.66 -3.62
CA TYR A 64 10.57 7.10 -2.76
C TYR A 64 11.66 8.14 -2.49
N HIS A 65 12.32 8.06 -1.34
CA HIS A 65 13.45 8.92 -1.00
C HIS A 65 14.62 8.09 -0.46
N TRP A 66 15.84 8.61 -0.60
CA TRP A 66 17.02 8.01 0.01
C TRP A 66 17.06 8.42 1.49
N VAL A 67 17.23 7.43 2.37
CA VAL A 67 17.36 7.64 3.81
C VAL A 67 18.74 7.16 4.23
N GLU A 68 19.43 7.95 5.05
CA GLU A 68 20.74 7.59 5.59
C GLU A 68 20.68 6.24 6.34
N GLY A 69 21.70 5.41 6.16
CA GLY A 69 21.76 4.08 6.78
C GLY A 69 20.93 2.99 6.09
N ARG A 70 20.31 3.27 4.93
CA ARG A 70 19.61 2.27 4.13
C ARG A 70 20.21 2.10 2.74
N ASN A 71 20.30 0.84 2.31
CA ASN A 71 20.81 0.47 0.99
C ASN A 71 19.74 0.51 -0.10
N THR A 72 18.47 0.69 0.28
CA THR A 72 17.33 0.78 -0.63
C THR A 72 16.52 2.02 -0.32
N PRO A 73 15.91 2.64 -1.35
CA PRO A 73 15.11 3.84 -1.14
C PRO A 73 13.82 3.49 -0.37
N PHE A 74 13.40 4.39 0.51
CA PHE A 74 12.22 4.19 1.34
C PHE A 74 11.01 4.94 0.77
N PRO A 75 9.81 4.33 0.76
CA PRO A 75 8.60 5.03 0.34
C PRO A 75 8.24 6.19 1.27
N ASP A 76 7.76 7.28 0.69
CA ASP A 76 7.07 8.36 1.40
C ASP A 76 5.57 8.07 1.40
N PHE A 77 5.03 7.76 2.58
CA PHE A 77 3.59 7.50 2.78
C PHE A 77 2.79 8.76 3.09
N ASN A 78 3.45 9.92 3.24
CA ASN A 78 2.75 11.18 3.47
C ASN A 78 2.35 11.81 2.14
N THR A 79 1.47 11.13 1.41
CA THR A 79 1.01 11.54 0.08
C THR A 79 -0.36 12.23 0.18
N LEU A 80 -0.75 12.93 -0.89
CA LEU A 80 -2.07 13.53 -0.98
C LEU A 80 -3.10 12.46 -1.32
N HIS A 81 -3.98 12.16 -0.37
CA HIS A 81 -5.10 11.23 -0.56
C HIS A 81 -6.39 11.98 -0.88
N LYS A 82 -7.22 11.39 -1.76
CA LYS A 82 -8.54 11.92 -2.08
C LYS A 82 -9.62 11.10 -1.38
N CYS A 83 -10.18 11.66 -0.30
CA CYS A 83 -11.29 11.04 0.41
C CYS A 83 -12.59 11.07 -0.42
N LYS A 84 -13.45 10.07 -0.20
CA LYS A 84 -14.82 10.10 -0.70
C LYS A 84 -15.62 11.15 0.07
N ASP A 85 -16.42 11.93 -0.64
CA ASP A 85 -17.34 12.89 -0.03
C ASP A 85 -18.59 12.17 0.45
N VAL A 86 -18.71 11.98 1.77
CA VAL A 86 -19.81 11.24 2.40
C VAL A 86 -21.19 11.84 2.10
N ASN A 87 -21.28 13.16 1.87
CA ASN A 87 -22.54 13.83 1.56
C ASN A 87 -23.02 13.55 0.12
N LYS A 88 -22.15 13.02 -0.73
CA LYS A 88 -22.46 12.67 -2.12
C LYS A 88 -22.73 11.18 -2.32
N ILE A 89 -22.65 10.37 -1.26
CA ILE A 89 -22.98 8.95 -1.29
C ILE A 89 -24.50 8.83 -1.09
N LYS A 90 -25.19 8.23 -2.07
CA LYS A 90 -26.64 8.01 -2.05
C LYS A 90 -26.98 6.63 -1.50
#